data_AF-A0A388TB01-F1
#
_entry.id   AF-A0A388TB01-F1
#
_cell.length_a   1.000
_cell.length_b   1.000
_cell.length_c   1.000
_cell.angle_alpha   90.00
_cell.angle_beta   90.00
_cell.angle_gamma   90.00
#
_symmetry.space_group_name_H-M   'P 1'
#
loop_
_entity.id
_entity.type
_entity.pdbx_description
1 polymer ?
#
loop_
_entity_poly.entity_id
_entity_poly.type
_entity_poly.pdbx_seq_one_letter_code
_entity_poly.pdbx_strand_id
1 'polypeptide(L)'
;MRHRDPSLARLWPDLTKLLPLDTTQGVRDLLCVNTLGFFRLVQSMPNKQVESWRLWLAQTAYEQMRFVEDPMRAVQLAKDLYKAKGYAEDWIVQKISGALLAKEKNTTEKEKMDEDFLLFMSELTKNIQPVWQ
;
A
#
# COMPACT_ATOMS: atom_id res chain seq x y z
N MET A 1 18.22 -14.88 8.45
CA MET A 1 16.77 -14.77 8.15
C MET A 1 16.28 -15.95 7.33
N ARG A 2 16.88 -16.24 6.17
CA ARG A 2 16.52 -17.40 5.32
C ARG A 2 16.57 -18.76 6.03
N HIS A 3 17.48 -18.95 6.99
CA HIS A 3 17.51 -20.17 7.83
C HIS A 3 16.38 -20.26 8.86
N ARG A 4 15.78 -19.13 9.25
CA ARG A 4 14.73 -19.08 10.28
C ARG A 4 13.33 -19.25 9.68
N ASP A 5 13.16 -18.76 8.45
CA ASP A 5 11.93 -18.89 7.68
C ASP A 5 12.23 -19.61 6.35
N PRO A 6 11.98 -20.93 6.27
CA PRO A 6 12.19 -21.70 5.05
C PRO A 6 11.34 -21.21 3.87
N SER A 7 10.17 -20.62 4.14
CA SER A 7 9.30 -20.07 3.10
C SER A 7 9.90 -18.80 2.48
N LEU A 8 10.53 -17.95 3.30
CA LEU A 8 11.29 -16.79 2.83
C LEU A 8 12.49 -17.21 1.98
N ALA A 9 13.19 -18.29 2.35
CA ALA A 9 14.32 -18.80 1.59
C ALA A 9 13.89 -19.22 0.17
N ARG A 10 12.73 -19.87 0.05
CA ARG A 10 12.17 -20.30 -1.25
C ARG A 10 11.83 -19.12 -2.15
N LEU A 11 11.24 -18.06 -1.60
CA LEU A 11 10.81 -16.87 -2.36
C LEU A 11 11.95 -15.88 -2.60
N TRP A 12 13.12 -16.08 -1.99
CA TRP A 12 14.22 -15.12 -2.01
C TRP A 12 14.69 -14.68 -3.41
N PRO A 13 14.79 -15.57 -4.42
CA PRO A 13 15.18 -15.17 -5.77
C PRO A 13 14.18 -14.19 -6.41
N ASP A 14 12.89 -14.32 -6.13
CA ASP A 14 11.84 -13.46 -6.72
C ASP A 14 11.74 -12.10 -6.01
N LEU A 15 12.12 -12.07 -4.73
CA LEU A 15 12.05 -10.88 -3.88
C LEU A 15 13.29 -10.00 -3.99
N THR A 16 14.38 -10.50 -4.59
CA THR A 16 15.66 -9.80 -4.66
C THR A 16 16.23 -9.69 -6.06
N LYS A 17 16.92 -8.58 -6.34
CA LYS A 17 17.58 -8.31 -7.61
C LYS A 17 18.93 -7.66 -7.36
N LEU A 18 19.95 -8.10 -8.07
CA LEU A 18 21.24 -7.40 -8.11
C LEU A 18 21.09 -6.16 -8.96
N LEU A 19 21.43 -5.00 -8.38
CA LEU A 19 21.39 -3.73 -9.06
C LEU A 19 22.74 -3.01 -8.88
N PRO A 20 23.28 -2.41 -9.96
CA PRO A 20 24.48 -1.59 -9.86
C PRO A 20 24.13 -0.31 -9.11
N LEU A 21 24.77 -0.09 -7.97
CA LEU A 21 24.62 1.11 -7.15
C LEU A 21 25.97 1.80 -7.00
N ASP A 22 25.94 3.12 -7.04
CA ASP A 22 27.13 3.92 -6.80
C ASP A 22 27.45 3.92 -5.31
N THR A 23 28.70 3.58 -4.96
CA THR A 23 29.17 3.51 -3.58
C THR A 23 30.42 4.36 -3.41
N THR A 24 30.84 4.62 -2.18
CA THR A 24 32.09 5.37 -1.90
C THR A 24 33.33 4.72 -2.51
N GLN A 25 33.26 3.45 -2.93
CA GLN A 25 34.33 2.71 -3.58
C GLN A 25 34.05 2.44 -5.08
N GLY A 26 33.14 3.19 -5.70
CA GLY A 26 32.70 3.03 -7.09
C GLY A 26 31.42 2.19 -7.24
N VAL A 27 31.01 1.96 -8.49
CA VAL A 27 29.79 1.22 -8.80
C VAL A 27 29.95 -0.26 -8.44
N ARG A 28 29.01 -0.79 -7.64
CA ARG A 28 28.97 -2.19 -7.23
C ARG A 28 27.57 -2.77 -7.35
N ASP A 29 27.50 -4.04 -7.72
CA ASP A 29 26.25 -4.78 -7.71
C ASP A 29 25.87 -5.16 -6.28
N LEU A 30 24.79 -4.57 -5.78
CA LEU A 30 24.25 -4.84 -4.45
C LEU A 30 22.91 -5.57 -4.56
N LEU A 31 22.69 -6.48 -3.61
CA LEU A 31 21.44 -7.21 -3.51
C LEU A 31 20.36 -6.29 -2.97
N CYS A 32 19.44 -5.88 -3.85
CA CYS A 32 18.31 -5.04 -3.51
C CYS A 32 17.05 -5.88 -3.34
N VAL A 33 16.18 -5.50 -2.42
CA VAL A 33 14.93 -6.19 -2.13
C VAL A 33 13.78 -5.32 -2.65
N ASN A 34 12.79 -5.92 -3.31
CA ASN A 34 11.59 -5.20 -3.73
C ASN A 34 10.63 -4.95 -2.54
N THR A 35 9.57 -4.18 -2.77
CA THR A 35 8.60 -3.81 -1.73
C THR A 35 7.98 -5.04 -1.03
N LEU A 36 7.62 -6.07 -1.80
CA LEU A 36 7.09 -7.32 -1.24
C LEU A 36 8.13 -8.04 -0.38
N GLY A 37 9.38 -8.04 -0.82
CA GLY A 37 10.48 -8.66 -0.10
C GLY A 37 10.79 -7.94 1.20
N PHE A 38 10.67 -6.61 1.22
CA PHE A 38 10.77 -5.83 2.44
C PHE A 38 9.68 -6.20 3.45
N PHE A 39 8.41 -6.27 3.05
CA PHE A 39 7.34 -6.69 3.95
C PHE A 39 7.52 -8.13 4.45
N ARG A 40 7.98 -9.04 3.58
CA ARG A 40 8.31 -10.41 3.99
C ARG A 40 9.46 -10.47 4.99
N LEU A 41 10.49 -9.64 4.81
CA LEU A 41 11.56 -9.49 5.78
C LEU A 41 10.99 -9.07 7.14
N VAL A 42 10.18 -8.00 7.18
CA VAL A 42 9.53 -7.50 8.40
C VAL A 42 8.75 -8.59 9.13
N GLN A 43 7.98 -9.41 8.41
CA GLN A 43 7.24 -10.54 8.99
C GLN A 43 8.15 -11.59 9.62
N SER A 44 9.28 -11.90 8.99
CA SER A 44 10.22 -12.95 9.43
C SER A 44 11.10 -12.56 10.63
N MET A 45 11.12 -11.29 11.03
CA MET A 45 11.98 -10.82 12.11
C MET A 45 11.35 -11.09 13.49
N PRO A 46 12.05 -11.80 14.40
CA PRO A 46 11.54 -12.07 15.75
C PRO A 46 11.79 -10.92 16.75
N ASN A 47 12.17 -9.73 16.29
CA ASN A 47 12.56 -8.61 17.15
C ASN A 47 11.33 -7.81 17.64
N LYS A 48 11.35 -7.33 18.88
CA LYS A 48 10.31 -6.43 19.41
C LYS A 48 10.27 -5.08 18.71
N GLN A 49 11.39 -4.60 18.16
CA GLN A 49 11.42 -3.32 17.43
C GLN A 49 10.56 -3.32 16.16
N VAL A 50 10.36 -4.49 15.54
CA VAL A 50 9.49 -4.59 14.35
C VAL A 50 8.02 -4.77 14.70
N GLU A 51 7.68 -4.93 15.98
CA GLU A 51 6.30 -5.19 16.40
C GLU A 51 5.36 -4.06 16.02
N SER A 52 5.77 -2.82 16.23
CA SER A 52 4.96 -1.67 15.86
C SER A 52 4.68 -1.62 14.36
N TRP A 53 5.61 -2.09 13.52
CA TRP A 53 5.40 -2.20 12.07
C TRP A 53 4.42 -3.32 11.73
N ARG A 54 4.47 -4.45 12.44
CA ARG A 54 3.52 -5.56 12.27
C ARG A 54 2.11 -5.16 12.71
N LEU A 55 1.98 -4.44 13.82
CA LEU A 55 0.70 -3.91 14.29
C LEU A 55 0.11 -2.90 13.30
N TRP A 56 0.95 -2.00 12.78
CA TRP A 56 0.52 -1.06 11.74
C TRP A 56 0.02 -1.80 10.48
N LEU A 57 0.78 -2.79 9.99
CA LEU A 57 0.36 -3.62 8.85
C LEU A 57 -0.96 -4.35 9.12
N ALA A 58 -1.14 -4.89 10.33
CA ALA A 58 -2.37 -5.55 10.73
C ALA A 58 -3.56 -4.58 10.77
N GLN A 59 -3.37 -3.38 11.30
CA GLN A 59 -4.40 -2.34 11.31
C GLN A 59 -4.76 -1.91 9.89
N THR A 60 -3.77 -1.63 9.04
CA THR A 60 -4.02 -1.27 7.63
C THR A 60 -4.78 -2.38 6.91
N ALA A 61 -4.38 -3.64 7.07
CA ALA A 61 -5.09 -4.76 6.46
C ALA A 61 -6.54 -4.88 6.97
N TYR A 62 -6.77 -4.67 8.26
CA TYR A 62 -8.10 -4.67 8.86
C TYR A 62 -8.99 -3.55 8.30
N GLU A 63 -8.47 -2.33 8.16
CA GLU A 63 -9.18 -1.22 7.55
C GLU A 63 -9.56 -1.51 6.09
N GLN A 64 -8.64 -2.10 5.31
CA GLN A 64 -8.92 -2.52 3.94
C GLN A 64 -10.04 -3.58 3.88
N MET A 65 -10.03 -4.57 4.77
CA MET A 65 -11.12 -5.55 4.84
C MET A 65 -12.46 -4.88 5.12
N ARG A 66 -12.49 -3.90 6.03
CA ARG A 66 -13.73 -3.14 6.34
C ARG A 66 -14.23 -2.31 5.16
N PHE A 67 -13.35 -1.85 4.26
CA PHE A 67 -13.76 -1.17 3.04
C PHE A 67 -14.35 -2.13 2.00
N VAL A 68 -13.87 -3.38 1.97
CA VAL A 68 -14.44 -4.43 1.12
C VAL A 68 -15.84 -4.83 1.61
N GLU A 69 -16.02 -4.92 2.93
CA GLU A 69 -17.33 -5.21 3.54
C GLU A 69 -18.35 -4.08 3.32
N ASP A 70 -17.93 -2.83 3.50
CA ASP A 70 -18.77 -1.65 3.39
C ASP A 70 -18.07 -0.56 2.56
N PRO A 71 -18.29 -0.57 1.23
CA PRO A 71 -17.69 0.41 0.32
C PRO A 71 -18.05 1.86 0.66
N MET A 72 -19.17 2.11 1.36
CA MET A 72 -19.57 3.46 1.73
C MET A 72 -18.63 4.06 2.78
N ARG A 73 -17.95 3.24 3.58
CA ARG A 73 -16.90 3.73 4.51
C ARG A 73 -15.70 4.31 3.79
N ALA A 74 -15.29 3.68 2.68
CA ALA A 74 -14.17 4.20 1.88
C ALA A 74 -14.54 5.55 1.24
N VAL A 75 -15.79 5.67 0.76
CA VAL A 75 -16.30 6.94 0.20
C VAL A 75 -16.33 8.05 1.26
N GLN A 76 -16.81 7.75 2.47
CA GLN A 76 -16.87 8.72 3.56
C GLN A 76 -15.46 9.15 4.00
N LEU A 77 -14.54 8.20 4.18
CA LEU A 77 -13.15 8.48 4.53
C LEU A 77 -12.49 9.40 3.49
N ALA A 78 -12.75 9.15 2.21
CA ALA A 78 -12.21 9.99 1.14
C ALA A 78 -12.77 11.41 1.15
N LYS A 79 -14.08 11.59 1.43
CA LYS A 79 -14.67 12.92 1.64
C LYS A 79 -13.96 13.67 2.76
N ASP A 80 -13.79 13.01 3.91
CA ASP A 80 -13.18 13.61 5.09
C ASP A 80 -11.72 13.97 4.84
N LEU A 81 -10.98 13.13 4.10
CA LEU A 81 -9.59 13.42 3.70
C LEU A 81 -9.48 14.59 2.73
N TYR A 82 -10.35 14.69 1.73
CA TYR A 82 -10.33 15.86 0.82
C TYR A 82 -10.76 17.15 1.54
N LYS A 83 -11.71 17.07 2.48
CA LYS A 83 -12.05 18.20 3.37
C LYS A 83 -10.86 18.65 4.20
N ALA A 84 -10.14 17.70 4.82
CA ALA A 84 -8.95 17.99 5.61
C ALA A 84 -7.83 18.62 4.78
N LYS A 85 -7.73 18.29 3.49
CA LYS A 85 -6.79 18.91 2.54
C LYS A 85 -7.24 20.29 2.03
N GLY A 86 -8.44 20.75 2.38
CA GLY A 86 -8.96 22.07 1.99
C GLY A 86 -9.59 22.14 0.59
N TYR A 87 -9.98 21.01 0.00
CA TYR A 87 -10.72 21.02 -1.27
C TYR A 87 -12.17 21.49 -1.07
N ALA A 88 -12.73 22.17 -2.07
CA ALA A 88 -14.11 22.65 -2.06
C ALA A 88 -15.12 21.48 -2.13
N GLU A 89 -16.25 21.59 -1.41
CA GLU A 89 -17.26 20.53 -1.34
C GLU A 89 -17.78 20.12 -2.72
N ASP A 90 -18.05 21.10 -3.59
CA ASP A 90 -18.54 20.86 -4.95
C ASP A 90 -17.55 20.02 -5.77
N TRP A 91 -16.24 20.28 -5.61
CA TRP A 91 -15.19 19.50 -6.27
C TRP A 91 -15.14 18.06 -5.74
N ILE A 92 -15.27 17.88 -4.42
CA ILE A 92 -15.29 16.56 -3.77
C ILE A 92 -16.47 15.73 -4.26
N VAL A 93 -17.66 16.34 -4.31
CA VAL A 93 -18.89 15.69 -4.79
C VAL A 93 -18.76 15.29 -6.26
N GLN A 94 -18.23 16.16 -7.11
CA GLN A 94 -17.98 15.85 -8.52
C GLN A 94 -16.97 14.71 -8.69
N LYS A 95 -15.86 14.74 -7.94
CA LYS A 95 -14.80 13.71 -8.01
C LYS A 95 -15.32 12.33 -7.62
N ILE A 96 -16.08 12.24 -6.53
CA ILE A 96 -16.65 10.98 -6.04
C ILE A 96 -17.75 10.48 -6.98
N SER A 97 -18.65 11.35 -7.41
CA SER A 97 -19.74 11.00 -8.33
C SER A 97 -19.19 10.48 -9.67
N GLY A 98 -18.15 11.12 -10.20
CA GLY A 98 -17.46 10.66 -11.41
C GLY A 98 -16.88 9.25 -11.27
N ALA A 99 -16.26 8.94 -10.13
CA ALA A 99 -15.73 7.61 -9.86
C ALA A 99 -16.84 6.54 -9.74
N LEU A 100 -17.97 6.87 -9.11
CA LEU A 100 -19.11 5.95 -8.97
C LEU A 100 -19.79 5.66 -10.31
N LEU A 101 -19.98 6.68 -11.16
CA LEU A 101 -20.58 6.51 -12.49
C LEU A 101 -19.69 5.70 -13.44
N ALA A 102 -18.36 5.81 -13.31
CA ALA A 102 -17.43 4.98 -14.06
C ALA A 102 -17.56 3.48 -13.70
N LYS A 103 -17.86 3.17 -12.43
CA LYS A 103 -18.08 1.79 -11.95
C LYS A 103 -19.32 1.14 -12.56
N GLU A 104 -20.42 1.87 -12.69
CA GLU A 104 -21.68 1.34 -13.25
C GLU A 104 -21.58 1.04 -14.75
N LYS A 105 -20.78 1.80 -15.50
CA LYS A 105 -20.64 1.66 -16.95
C LYS A 105 -19.64 0.58 -17.38
N ASN A 106 -18.70 0.20 -16.53
CA ASN A 106 -17.59 -0.69 -16.87
C ASN A 106 -17.76 -2.11 -16.28
N THR A 107 -18.83 -2.82 -16.65
CA THR A 107 -18.99 -4.26 -16.32
C THR A 107 -18.13 -5.19 -17.19
N THR A 108 -17.49 -4.69 -18.26
CA THR A 108 -16.67 -5.48 -19.20
C THR A 108 -15.16 -5.22 -19.17
N GLU A 109 -14.67 -4.16 -18.53
CA GLU A 109 -13.23 -3.81 -18.46
C GLU A 109 -12.73 -3.73 -17.00
N LYS A 110 -12.65 -4.88 -16.32
CA LYS A 110 -12.21 -4.98 -14.91
C LYS A 110 -10.73 -4.61 -14.69
N GLU A 111 -9.88 -4.65 -15.71
CA GLU A 111 -8.41 -4.58 -15.56
C GLU A 111 -7.86 -3.15 -15.45
N LYS A 112 -8.56 -2.14 -15.97
CA LYS A 112 -8.15 -0.71 -15.84
C LYS A 112 -8.67 -0.06 -14.54
N MET A 113 -9.66 -0.68 -13.91
CA MET A 113 -10.38 -0.14 -12.74
C MET A 113 -9.61 -0.33 -11.43
N ASP A 114 -8.84 -1.41 -11.31
CA ASP A 114 -7.96 -1.60 -10.16
C ASP A 114 -6.92 -0.49 -10.12
N GLU A 115 -6.36 0.00 -11.24
CA GLU A 115 -5.37 1.09 -11.18
C GLU A 115 -5.94 2.41 -10.67
N ASP A 116 -7.14 2.85 -11.09
CA ASP A 116 -7.70 4.13 -10.63
C ASP A 116 -8.27 4.07 -9.21
N PHE A 117 -8.91 2.95 -8.83
CA PHE A 117 -9.33 2.73 -7.44
C PHE A 117 -8.12 2.51 -6.54
N LEU A 118 -7.10 1.76 -6.97
CA LEU A 118 -5.84 1.63 -6.24
C LEU A 118 -5.05 2.93 -6.25
N LEU A 119 -5.16 3.80 -7.27
CA LEU A 119 -4.54 5.12 -7.28
C LEU A 119 -5.23 6.02 -6.25
N PHE A 120 -6.56 6.03 -6.22
CA PHE A 120 -7.36 6.68 -5.18
C PHE A 120 -7.02 6.14 -3.78
N MET A 121 -7.04 4.82 -3.58
CA MET A 121 -6.65 4.18 -2.32
C MET A 121 -5.16 4.40 -1.98
N SER A 122 -4.28 4.54 -2.97
CA SER A 122 -2.87 4.92 -2.80
C SER A 122 -2.71 6.38 -2.40
N GLU A 123 -3.56 7.28 -2.91
CA GLU A 123 -3.61 8.69 -2.51
C GLU A 123 -4.13 8.85 -1.07
N LEU A 124 -5.09 7.99 -0.68
CA LEU A 124 -5.60 7.93 0.69
C LEU A 124 -4.55 7.34 1.65
N THR A 125 -3.88 6.25 1.27
CA THR A 125 -2.84 5.59 2.12
C THR A 125 -1.52 6.37 2.18
N LYS A 126 -1.14 7.12 1.14
CA LYS A 126 0.01 8.06 1.18
C LYS A 126 -0.11 9.14 2.26
N ASN A 127 -1.33 9.42 2.74
CA ASN A 127 -1.60 10.44 3.76
C ASN A 127 -1.98 9.88 5.14
N ILE A 128 -1.99 8.55 5.31
CA ILE A 128 -1.94 7.96 6.64
C ILE A 128 -0.52 8.18 7.13
N GLN A 129 -0.29 9.33 7.78
CA GLN A 129 0.92 9.55 8.57
C GLN A 129 1.06 8.33 9.50
N PRO A 130 2.19 7.60 9.48
CA PRO A 130 2.37 6.58 10.47
C PRO A 130 2.33 7.27 11.83
N VAL A 131 1.49 6.78 12.74
CA VAL A 131 1.42 7.25 14.13
C VAL A 131 2.69 6.79 14.82
N TRP A 132 3.80 7.47 14.56
CA TRP A 132 5.00 7.40 15.38
C TRP A 132 4.98 8.64 16.29
N GLN A 133 4.36 8.48 17.45
CA GLN A 133 4.68 9.23 18.66
C GLN A 133 5.18 8.25 19.71
#